data_AF-A0A1Y1NA58-F1
#
_entry.id   AF-A0A1Y1NA58-F1
#
_cell.length_a   1.000
_cell.length_b   1.000
_cell.length_c   1.000
_cell.angle_alpha   90.00
_cell.angle_beta   90.00
_cell.angle_gamma   90.00
#
_symmetry.space_group_name_H-M   'P 1'
#
loop_
_entity.id
_entity.type
_entity.pdbx_description
1 polymer ?
#
loop_
_entity_poly.entity_id
_entity_poly.type
_entity_poly.pdbx_seq_one_letter_code
_entity_poly.pdbx_strand_id
1 'polypeptide(L)'
;MRGGLRLPGPYSGDAAWAANRFPQDGHDDRWNEPEPPLFSLPATRAAARIEAPGIGHGGNGVIVWMKQKRRTWPLLRFVSRRPRRWVFLGVVLLLGCFVGYFYRSEVAISAIWIPDMESISFGKKPLPPPLERTQITNYTLPLGTKGRHIVDVEGRRFKLASINWYGASDELFVPGGLDVQHRKVIAQTIKKLGFNSVRLPYADELVSKNPVIDARLVRANTDLVGLRALDILEAVTTTLTEQ
;
A
#
# COMPACT_ATOMS: atom_id res chain seq x y z
N MET A 1 30.98 6.14 33.83
CA MET A 1 30.33 4.81 33.97
C MET A 1 28.99 4.82 33.25
N ARG A 2 28.92 4.13 32.11
CA ARG A 2 27.78 3.35 31.59
C ARG A 2 28.16 2.93 30.16
N GLY A 3 28.79 1.76 30.07
CA GLY A 3 29.09 1.11 28.81
C GLY A 3 27.81 0.49 28.24
N GLY A 4 27.54 0.77 26.97
CA GLY A 4 26.60 0.01 26.17
C GLY A 4 27.31 -1.22 25.59
N LEU A 5 26.71 -2.39 25.78
CA LEU A 5 27.17 -3.67 25.23
C LEU A 5 27.28 -3.58 23.69
N ARG A 6 28.45 -3.83 23.13
CA ARG A 6 28.64 -4.13 21.70
C ARG A 6 28.63 -5.65 21.55
N LEU A 7 27.63 -6.19 20.84
CA LEU A 7 27.67 -7.56 20.34
C LEU A 7 28.36 -7.56 18.97
N PRO A 8 29.37 -8.40 18.72
CA PRO A 8 30.04 -8.45 17.42
C PRO A 8 29.22 -9.29 16.45
N GLY A 9 28.61 -8.64 15.47
CA GLY A 9 28.10 -9.25 14.25
C GLY A 9 28.74 -8.56 13.04
N PRO A 10 28.85 -9.20 11.86
CA PRO A 10 29.74 -8.81 10.77
C PRO A 10 29.33 -7.54 10.00
N TYR A 11 28.45 -6.72 10.56
CA TYR A 11 27.96 -5.48 9.96
C TYR A 11 28.21 -4.31 10.92
N SER A 12 29.47 -3.96 11.15
CA SER A 12 29.85 -2.64 11.67
C SER A 12 30.22 -1.72 10.49
N GLY A 13 29.22 -1.05 9.94
CA GLY A 13 29.41 0.07 9.01
C GLY A 13 28.73 1.30 9.59
N ASP A 14 29.46 2.41 9.67
CA ASP A 14 28.98 3.66 10.23
C ASP A 14 27.71 4.13 9.50
N ALA A 15 26.62 4.33 10.26
CA ALA A 15 25.37 4.89 9.78
C ALA A 15 25.56 6.38 9.49
N ALA A 16 26.21 6.70 8.37
CA ALA A 16 26.48 8.06 7.91
C ALA A 16 25.62 8.46 6.68
N TRP A 17 24.54 7.73 6.37
CA TRP A 17 23.69 8.02 5.20
C TRP A 17 22.52 8.97 5.49
N ALA A 18 22.30 9.35 6.75
CA ALA A 18 21.19 10.21 7.16
C ALA A 18 21.68 11.57 7.71
N ALA A 19 22.40 12.33 6.90
CA ALA A 19 22.63 13.75 7.17
C ALA A 19 22.67 14.54 5.86
N ASN A 20 21.54 15.18 5.55
CA ASN A 20 21.40 16.16 4.48
C ASN A 20 22.51 17.23 4.59
N ARG A 21 23.48 17.20 3.66
CA ARG A 21 24.33 18.34 3.35
C ARG A 21 23.96 18.83 1.96
N PHE A 22 23.08 19.83 1.90
CA PHE A 22 22.88 20.63 0.70
C PHE A 22 23.80 21.86 0.78
N PRO A 23 24.61 22.15 -0.26
CA PRO A 23 25.19 23.47 -0.44
C PRO A 23 24.06 24.47 -0.73
N GLN A 24 24.02 25.58 0.00
CA GLN A 24 23.18 26.74 -0.31
C GLN A 24 23.87 27.58 -1.40
N ASP A 25 23.86 27.11 -2.65
CA ASP A 25 24.27 27.95 -3.78
C ASP A 25 23.07 28.19 -4.69
N GLY A 26 22.70 29.46 -4.78
CA GLY A 26 21.45 29.93 -5.37
C GLY A 26 21.39 29.80 -6.89
N HIS A 27 20.31 29.18 -7.36
CA HIS A 27 19.53 29.63 -8.52
C HIS A 27 18.12 29.05 -8.34
N ASP A 28 17.17 29.90 -7.94
CA ASP A 28 15.81 29.53 -7.56
C ASP A 28 14.96 29.38 -8.84
N ASP A 29 15.27 28.38 -9.67
CA ASP A 29 14.46 28.00 -10.84
C ASP A 29 13.39 26.98 -10.42
N ARG A 30 12.56 27.40 -9.48
CA ARG A 30 11.44 26.62 -8.95
C ARG A 30 10.27 26.73 -9.92
N TRP A 31 10.28 25.87 -10.95
CA TRP A 31 9.13 25.73 -11.85
C TRP A 31 7.86 25.46 -11.02
N ASN A 32 6.81 26.26 -11.26
CA ASN A 32 5.47 26.12 -10.71
C ASN A 32 4.84 24.79 -11.14
N GLU A 33 5.28 23.66 -10.57
CA GLU A 33 4.51 22.42 -10.57
C GLU A 33 3.45 22.55 -9.48
N PRO A 34 2.14 22.49 -9.79
CA PRO A 34 1.12 22.41 -8.75
C PRO A 34 1.37 21.12 -7.96
N GLU A 35 1.53 21.24 -6.64
CA GLU A 35 1.67 20.09 -5.77
C GLU A 35 0.49 19.13 -6.05
N PRO A 36 0.75 17.83 -6.31
CA PRO A 36 -0.34 16.89 -6.44
C PRO A 36 -1.14 16.91 -5.13
N PRO A 37 -2.48 16.86 -5.18
CA PRO A 37 -3.28 16.85 -3.97
C PRO A 37 -2.81 15.69 -3.09
N LEU A 38 -2.54 15.97 -1.81
CA LEU A 38 -2.27 14.94 -0.82
C LEU A 38 -3.41 13.92 -0.88
N PHE A 39 -3.10 12.73 -1.36
CA PHE A 39 -4.03 11.61 -1.37
C PHE A 39 -4.20 11.14 0.08
N SER A 40 -5.19 11.71 0.78
CA SER A 40 -5.68 11.13 2.02
C SER A 40 -6.60 9.98 1.66
N LEU A 41 -6.24 8.77 2.11
CA LEU A 41 -7.21 7.67 2.13
C LEU A 41 -8.43 8.15 2.94
N PRO A 42 -9.67 8.01 2.45
CA PRO A 42 -10.84 8.36 3.25
C PRO A 42 -10.79 7.50 4.51
N ALA A 43 -10.94 8.14 5.68
CA ALA A 43 -11.03 7.42 6.94
C ALA A 43 -12.17 6.41 6.81
N THR A 44 -11.85 5.11 6.80
CA THR A 44 -12.82 4.02 6.73
C THR A 44 -13.68 4.09 7.97
N ARG A 45 -14.81 4.80 7.87
CA ARG A 45 -15.76 4.95 8.95
C ARG A 45 -16.55 3.64 9.01
N ALA A 46 -16.15 2.73 9.90
CA ALA A 46 -17.03 1.66 10.33
C ALA A 46 -18.28 2.33 10.94
N ALA A 47 -19.34 2.43 10.15
CA ALA A 47 -20.57 3.11 10.53
C ALA A 47 -21.36 2.22 11.51
N ALA A 48 -21.04 2.31 12.80
CA ALA A 48 -21.99 1.96 13.85
C ALA A 48 -22.90 3.16 14.08
N ARG A 49 -24.03 3.22 13.35
CA ARG A 49 -25.11 4.19 13.60
C ARG A 49 -25.97 3.65 14.75
N ILE A 50 -25.84 4.25 15.92
CA ILE A 50 -26.83 4.13 17.01
C ILE A 50 -27.58 5.46 17.05
N GLU A 51 -28.85 5.41 16.67
CA GLU A 51 -29.78 6.54 16.79
C GLU A 51 -30.12 6.75 18.29
N ALA A 52 -29.84 7.94 18.81
CA ALA A 52 -30.32 8.39 20.12
C ALA A 52 -31.57 9.26 19.91
N PRO A 53 -32.66 9.09 20.68
CA PRO A 53 -33.85 9.91 20.54
C PRO A 53 -33.62 11.31 21.10
N GLY A 54 -34.07 12.32 20.36
CA GLY A 54 -34.03 13.72 20.72
C GLY A 54 -34.96 14.08 21.89
N ILE A 55 -34.55 15.07 22.68
CA ILE A 55 -35.39 15.73 23.68
C ILE A 55 -35.38 17.23 23.33
N GLY A 56 -36.57 17.75 23.04
CA GLY A 56 -36.82 19.13 22.64
C GLY A 56 -36.80 20.13 23.79
N HIS A 57 -36.63 21.40 23.42
CA HIS A 57 -36.67 22.58 24.28
C HIS A 57 -38.10 22.90 24.77
N GLY A 58 -38.22 23.26 26.06
CA GLY A 58 -39.39 23.93 26.63
C GLY A 58 -38.97 24.74 27.86
N GLY A 59 -39.28 26.03 27.88
CA GLY A 59 -38.74 27.01 28.82
C GLY A 59 -39.50 27.20 30.15
N ASN A 60 -38.90 28.09 30.95
CA ASN A 60 -39.45 28.92 32.02
C ASN A 60 -40.22 28.22 33.16
N GLY A 61 -39.48 27.90 34.22
CA GLY A 61 -40.05 27.51 35.52
C GLY A 61 -39.08 27.81 36.67
N VAL A 62 -39.44 28.85 37.43
CA VAL A 62 -38.99 29.28 38.77
C VAL A 62 -38.03 28.34 39.53
N ILE A 63 -36.83 28.87 39.86
CA ILE A 63 -35.85 28.22 40.74
C ILE A 63 -36.28 28.40 42.20
N VAL A 64 -36.82 27.35 42.81
CA VAL A 64 -37.03 27.27 44.27
C VAL A 64 -35.84 26.55 44.90
N TRP A 65 -35.08 27.26 45.73
CA TRP A 65 -33.98 26.73 46.53
C TRP A 65 -34.52 25.81 47.63
N MET A 66 -34.33 24.50 47.49
CA MET A 66 -34.61 23.52 48.55
C MET A 66 -33.29 22.97 49.11
N LYS A 67 -32.94 23.40 50.32
CA LYS A 67 -31.81 22.90 51.13
C LYS A 67 -31.97 21.39 51.34
N GLN A 68 -31.15 20.58 50.67
CA GLN A 68 -31.05 19.15 50.97
C GLN A 68 -29.67 18.80 51.54
N LYS A 69 -29.70 18.31 52.78
CA LYS A 69 -28.58 18.00 53.67
C LYS A 69 -27.44 17.25 52.96
N ARG A 70 -26.22 17.78 53.11
CA ARG A 70 -24.96 17.03 52.87
C ARG A 70 -24.94 15.80 53.78
N ARG A 71 -25.21 14.63 53.20
CA ARG A 71 -24.98 13.34 53.84
C ARG A 71 -23.58 12.90 53.42
N THR A 72 -22.64 12.98 54.35
CA THR A 72 -21.26 12.50 54.17
C THR A 72 -21.30 10.98 54.02
N TRP A 73 -20.92 10.47 52.85
CA TRP A 73 -20.64 9.04 52.67
C TRP A 73 -19.19 8.79 53.11
N PRO A 74 -18.92 7.85 54.03
CA PRO A 74 -17.55 7.51 54.37
C PRO A 74 -16.93 6.78 53.18
N LEU A 75 -16.14 7.51 52.41
CA LEU A 75 -15.17 6.95 51.49
C LEU A 75 -14.12 6.17 52.30
N LEU A 76 -13.81 4.96 51.82
CA LEU A 76 -12.76 4.05 52.30
C LEU A 76 -12.99 3.43 53.69
N ARG A 77 -13.68 2.29 53.73
CA ARG A 77 -13.29 1.10 54.52
C ARG A 77 -14.20 -0.09 54.19
N PHE A 78 -14.10 -0.57 52.96
CA PHE A 78 -14.61 -1.90 52.62
C PHE A 78 -13.58 -2.67 51.79
N VAL A 79 -12.34 -2.71 52.27
CA VAL A 79 -11.34 -3.66 51.77
C VAL A 79 -11.62 -4.99 52.43
N SER A 80 -12.22 -5.87 51.64
CA SER A 80 -12.73 -7.19 52.00
C SER A 80 -11.62 -8.13 52.49
N ARG A 81 -11.94 -8.94 53.51
CA ARG A 81 -11.04 -9.90 54.20
C ARG A 81 -10.57 -11.10 53.34
N ARG A 82 -10.64 -11.09 52.00
CA ARG A 82 -10.21 -12.22 51.14
C ARG A 82 -9.60 -11.78 49.79
N PRO A 83 -8.29 -11.47 49.72
CA PRO A 83 -7.65 -10.94 48.50
C PRO A 83 -7.68 -11.91 47.32
N ARG A 84 -7.66 -13.23 47.56
CA ARG A 84 -7.73 -14.27 46.53
C ARG A 84 -8.99 -14.20 45.67
N ARG A 85 -10.13 -13.78 46.22
CA ARG A 85 -11.40 -13.67 45.47
C ARG A 85 -11.38 -12.52 44.47
N TRP A 86 -10.73 -11.41 44.81
CA TRP A 86 -10.59 -10.26 43.92
C TRP A 86 -9.56 -10.48 42.82
N VAL A 87 -8.46 -11.19 43.12
CA VAL A 87 -7.50 -11.62 42.10
C VAL A 87 -8.15 -12.55 41.09
N PHE A 88 -8.91 -13.55 41.56
CA PHE A 88 -9.65 -14.45 40.67
C PHE A 88 -10.67 -13.70 39.80
N LEU A 89 -11.44 -12.77 40.39
CA LEU A 89 -12.38 -11.93 39.65
C LEU A 89 -11.68 -11.08 38.58
N GLY A 90 -10.51 -10.51 38.92
CA GLY A 90 -9.69 -9.73 37.99
C GLY A 90 -9.14 -10.56 36.83
N VAL A 91 -8.68 -11.78 37.09
CA VAL A 91 -8.19 -12.70 36.05
C VAL A 91 -9.33 -13.12 35.11
N VAL A 92 -10.51 -13.44 35.64
CA VAL A 92 -11.69 -13.78 34.83
C VAL A 92 -12.12 -12.60 33.95
N LEU A 93 -12.11 -11.38 34.50
CA LEU A 93 -12.40 -10.17 33.74
C LEU A 93 -11.39 -9.94 32.61
N LEU A 94 -10.09 -10.08 32.89
CA LEU A 94 -9.04 -9.94 31.87
C LEU A 94 -9.15 -11.01 30.79
N LEU A 95 -9.45 -12.27 31.15
CA LEU A 95 -9.66 -13.35 30.19
C LEU A 95 -10.90 -13.10 29.33
N GLY A 96 -11.99 -12.62 29.92
CA GLY A 96 -13.20 -12.23 29.17
C GLY A 96 -12.94 -11.07 28.20
N CYS A 97 -12.21 -10.04 28.63
CA CYS A 97 -11.76 -8.95 27.76
C CYS A 97 -10.85 -9.45 26.64
N PHE A 98 -9.93 -10.38 26.94
CA PHE A 98 -9.02 -10.98 25.97
C PHE A 98 -9.79 -11.78 24.91
N VAL A 99 -10.70 -12.67 25.31
CA VAL A 99 -11.54 -13.45 24.39
C VAL A 99 -12.45 -12.52 23.56
N GLY A 100 -13.05 -11.50 24.17
CA GLY A 100 -13.84 -10.50 23.45
C GLY A 100 -13.02 -9.69 22.45
N TYR A 101 -11.77 -9.35 22.79
CA TYR A 101 -10.84 -8.67 21.88
C TYR A 101 -10.46 -9.58 20.70
N PHE A 102 -10.09 -10.83 20.96
CA PHE A 102 -9.76 -11.81 19.92
C PHE A 102 -10.94 -12.11 19.00
N TYR A 103 -12.15 -12.25 19.54
CA TYR A 103 -13.35 -12.43 18.73
C TYR A 103 -13.62 -11.20 17.84
N ARG A 104 -13.46 -9.99 18.38
CA ARG A 104 -13.60 -8.76 17.59
C ARG A 104 -12.51 -8.61 16.54
N SER A 105 -11.27 -9.03 16.80
CA SER A 105 -10.20 -8.99 15.81
C SER A 105 -10.41 -10.00 14.69
N GLU A 106 -10.84 -11.22 15.02
CA GLU A 106 -11.17 -12.25 14.02
C GLU A 106 -12.32 -11.80 13.11
N VAL A 107 -13.41 -11.28 13.69
CA VAL A 107 -14.54 -10.74 12.91
C VAL A 107 -14.13 -9.56 12.03
N ALA A 108 -13.20 -8.72 12.48
CA ALA A 108 -12.69 -7.62 11.68
C ALA A 108 -11.80 -8.10 10.51
N ILE A 109 -11.04 -9.17 10.70
CA ILE A 109 -10.21 -9.79 9.65
C ILE A 109 -11.09 -10.54 8.64
N SER A 110 -12.17 -11.18 9.10
CA SER A 110 -13.09 -11.94 8.23
C SER A 110 -14.20 -11.10 7.60
N ALA A 111 -14.22 -9.78 7.84
CA ALA A 111 -15.24 -8.92 7.27
C ALA A 111 -15.11 -8.88 5.74
N ILE A 112 -16.21 -9.17 5.03
CA ILE A 112 -16.27 -9.00 3.59
C ILE A 112 -16.08 -7.51 3.30
N TRP A 113 -15.05 -7.18 2.53
CA TRP A 113 -14.84 -5.81 2.08
C TRP A 113 -15.98 -5.40 1.15
N ILE A 114 -16.72 -4.35 1.54
CA ILE A 114 -17.75 -3.73 0.71
C ILE A 114 -17.17 -2.39 0.24
N PRO A 115 -17.01 -2.17 -1.07
CA PRO A 115 -16.51 -0.90 -1.58
C PRO A 115 -17.47 0.23 -1.19
N ASP A 116 -16.89 1.34 -0.75
CA ASP A 116 -17.65 2.57 -0.54
C ASP A 116 -18.14 3.14 -1.89
N MET A 117 -19.11 4.06 -1.82
CA MET A 117 -19.71 4.65 -3.01
C MET A 117 -18.71 5.41 -3.89
N GLU A 118 -17.66 6.00 -3.31
CA GLU A 118 -16.64 6.71 -4.08
C GLU A 118 -15.78 5.72 -4.86
N SER A 119 -15.34 4.62 -4.23
CA SER A 119 -14.64 3.52 -4.90
C SER A 119 -15.45 2.94 -6.08
N ILE A 120 -16.76 2.72 -5.89
CA ILE A 120 -17.65 2.27 -6.98
C ILE A 120 -17.72 3.32 -8.09
N SER A 121 -17.85 4.61 -7.73
CA SER A 121 -17.94 5.69 -8.70
C SER A 121 -16.64 5.88 -9.49
N PHE A 122 -15.48 5.67 -8.85
CA PHE A 122 -14.17 5.76 -9.45
C PHE A 122 -14.01 4.69 -10.53
N GLY A 123 -14.39 3.44 -10.25
CA GLY A 123 -14.33 2.35 -11.22
C GLY A 123 -15.24 2.52 -12.45
N LYS A 124 -16.29 3.35 -12.34
CA LYS A 124 -17.19 3.67 -13.46
C LYS A 124 -16.67 4.79 -14.36
N LYS A 125 -15.76 5.63 -13.88
CA LYS A 125 -15.20 6.73 -14.68
C LYS A 125 -14.13 6.15 -15.62
N PRO A 126 -14.19 6.44 -16.93
CA PRO A 126 -13.11 6.04 -17.83
C PRO A 126 -11.83 6.76 -17.43
N LEU A 127 -10.71 6.04 -17.48
CA LEU A 127 -9.39 6.63 -17.25
C LEU A 127 -9.11 7.69 -18.33
N PRO A 128 -8.47 8.82 -17.97
CA PRO A 128 -8.01 9.78 -18.95
C PRO A 128 -7.01 9.13 -19.91
N PRO A 129 -6.87 9.64 -21.15
CA PRO A 129 -5.86 9.14 -22.06
C PRO A 129 -4.45 9.30 -21.45
N PRO A 130 -3.49 8.41 -21.80
CA PRO A 130 -2.10 8.55 -21.38
C PRO A 130 -1.54 9.91 -21.80
N LEU A 131 -0.72 10.54 -20.93
CA LEU A 131 -0.16 11.85 -21.22
C LEU A 131 0.90 11.76 -22.32
N GLU A 132 0.87 12.67 -23.30
CA GLU A 132 1.86 12.71 -24.38
C GLU A 132 3.31 12.77 -23.85
N ARG A 133 3.54 13.57 -22.80
CA ARG A 133 4.87 13.71 -22.17
C ARG A 133 5.40 12.42 -21.52
N THR A 134 4.58 11.40 -21.33
CA THR A 134 5.02 10.10 -20.79
C THR A 134 5.38 9.10 -21.87
N GLN A 135 5.04 9.37 -23.14
CA GLN A 135 5.37 8.47 -24.25
C GLN A 135 6.82 8.65 -24.68
N ILE A 136 7.57 7.54 -24.77
CA ILE A 136 8.99 7.55 -25.15
C ILE A 136 9.21 8.00 -26.59
N THR A 137 8.23 7.79 -27.48
CA THR A 137 8.24 8.18 -28.89
C THR A 137 8.39 9.69 -29.10
N ASN A 138 8.00 10.49 -28.10
CA ASN A 138 8.15 11.94 -28.14
C ASN A 138 9.54 12.42 -27.70
N TYR A 139 10.47 11.52 -27.33
CA TYR A 139 11.82 11.83 -26.85
C TYR A 139 12.89 11.30 -27.80
N THR A 140 14.06 11.94 -27.76
CA THR A 140 15.18 11.58 -28.63
C THR A 140 16.16 10.67 -27.90
N LEU A 141 16.27 9.41 -28.34
CA LEU A 141 17.14 8.39 -27.72
C LEU A 141 18.63 8.59 -28.08
N PRO A 142 19.59 8.06 -27.30
CA PRO A 142 19.41 7.31 -26.05
C PRO A 142 19.06 8.19 -24.86
N LEU A 143 18.46 7.58 -23.83
CA LEU A 143 18.29 8.23 -22.53
C LEU A 143 19.63 8.26 -21.78
N GLY A 144 19.89 9.34 -21.07
CA GLY A 144 21.01 9.52 -20.16
C GLY A 144 20.56 10.00 -18.78
N THR A 145 21.51 10.25 -17.89
CA THR A 145 21.25 10.78 -16.56
C THR A 145 21.94 12.12 -16.36
N LYS A 146 21.22 13.11 -15.84
CA LYS A 146 21.75 14.41 -15.40
C LYS A 146 21.35 14.64 -13.94
N GLY A 147 22.30 14.47 -13.02
CA GLY A 147 22.02 14.48 -11.59
C GLY A 147 21.02 13.38 -11.21
N ARG A 148 19.91 13.75 -10.57
CA ARG A 148 18.83 12.82 -10.17
C ARG A 148 17.81 12.52 -11.27
N HIS A 149 17.99 13.08 -12.47
CA HIS A 149 17.00 13.02 -13.54
C HIS A 149 17.46 12.16 -14.70
N ILE A 150 16.52 11.40 -15.27
CA ILE A 150 16.69 10.78 -16.59
C ILE A 150 16.33 11.85 -17.62
N VAL A 151 17.18 12.02 -18.61
CA VAL A 151 17.03 13.01 -19.68
C VAL A 151 17.24 12.36 -21.04
N ASP A 152 16.64 12.91 -22.08
CA ASP A 152 16.93 12.55 -23.47
C ASP A 152 18.16 13.32 -23.99
N VAL A 153 18.55 13.12 -25.26
CA VAL A 153 19.72 13.81 -25.84
C VAL A 153 19.54 15.32 -25.96
N GLU A 154 18.30 15.83 -26.00
CA GLU A 154 17.96 17.25 -26.03
C GLU A 154 17.92 17.87 -24.62
N GLY A 155 18.17 17.07 -23.57
CA GLY A 155 18.15 17.49 -22.18
C GLY A 155 16.76 17.55 -21.56
N ARG A 156 15.73 17.05 -22.24
CA ARG A 156 14.35 16.99 -21.73
C ARG A 156 14.23 15.89 -20.69
N ARG A 157 13.63 16.21 -19.54
CA ARG A 157 13.43 15.25 -18.45
C ARG A 157 12.41 14.19 -18.84
N PHE A 158 12.80 12.93 -18.76
CA PHE A 158 11.92 11.78 -18.91
C PHE A 158 11.62 11.15 -17.53
N LYS A 159 10.35 10.95 -17.20
CA LYS A 159 9.92 10.32 -15.93
C LYS A 159 9.38 8.92 -16.20
N LEU A 160 9.99 7.93 -15.54
CA LEU A 160 9.50 6.55 -15.55
C LEU A 160 8.33 6.39 -14.57
N ALA A 161 7.15 6.09 -15.10
CA ALA A 161 6.01 5.58 -14.37
C ALA A 161 5.97 4.07 -14.59
N SER A 162 6.55 3.32 -13.64
CA SER A 162 6.82 1.89 -13.81
C SER A 162 5.89 1.00 -13.00
N ILE A 163 5.65 -0.21 -13.51
CA ILE A 163 5.12 -1.34 -12.73
C ILE A 163 6.13 -2.49 -12.67
N ASN A 164 5.94 -3.41 -11.75
CA ASN A 164 6.60 -4.72 -11.76
C ASN A 164 5.67 -5.76 -12.37
N TRP A 165 6.15 -6.55 -13.33
CA TRP A 165 5.47 -7.75 -13.80
C TRP A 165 6.36 -8.96 -13.51
N TYR A 166 6.08 -9.61 -12.36
CA TYR A 166 6.88 -10.71 -11.83
C TYR A 166 6.41 -12.08 -12.34
N GLY A 167 7.13 -13.14 -11.97
CA GLY A 167 6.83 -14.54 -12.30
C GLY A 167 7.98 -15.24 -13.02
N ALA A 168 8.65 -14.54 -13.95
CA ALA A 168 9.83 -15.08 -14.63
C ALA A 168 11.05 -15.25 -13.70
N SER A 169 11.07 -14.53 -12.58
CA SER A 169 12.03 -14.72 -11.49
C SER A 169 11.74 -15.93 -10.60
N ASP A 170 10.54 -16.48 -10.68
CA ASP A 170 10.04 -17.46 -9.72
C ASP A 170 10.23 -18.88 -10.27
N GLU A 171 9.83 -19.90 -9.50
CA GLU A 171 10.07 -21.32 -9.79
C GLU A 171 9.53 -21.81 -11.15
N LEU A 172 8.56 -21.09 -11.71
CA LEU A 172 7.89 -21.44 -12.96
C LEU A 172 8.49 -20.73 -14.19
N PHE A 173 9.45 -19.82 -14.01
CA PHE A 173 10.19 -19.15 -15.08
C PHE A 173 9.31 -18.49 -16.16
N VAL A 174 8.12 -18.02 -15.80
CA VAL A 174 7.15 -17.42 -16.74
C VAL A 174 6.48 -16.20 -16.11
N PRO A 175 6.32 -15.08 -16.85
CA PRO A 175 5.56 -13.93 -16.35
C PRO A 175 4.15 -14.33 -15.93
N GLY A 176 3.72 -13.88 -14.75
CA GLY A 176 2.43 -14.29 -14.17
C GLY A 176 1.24 -13.82 -15.01
N GLY A 177 0.16 -14.61 -15.01
CA GLY A 177 -1.11 -14.27 -15.63
C GLY A 177 -1.26 -14.63 -17.11
N LEU A 178 -0.23 -15.20 -17.75
CA LEU A 178 -0.32 -15.69 -19.15
C LEU A 178 -1.25 -16.91 -19.33
N ASP A 179 -1.64 -17.57 -18.24
CA ASP A 179 -2.64 -18.63 -18.19
C ASP A 179 -4.08 -18.11 -18.11
N VAL A 180 -4.24 -16.83 -17.75
CA VAL A 180 -5.53 -16.16 -17.54
C VAL A 180 -5.84 -15.17 -18.67
N GLN A 181 -4.85 -14.42 -19.14
CA GLN A 181 -5.02 -13.36 -20.14
C GLN A 181 -3.92 -13.40 -21.21
N HIS A 182 -4.28 -12.99 -22.43
CA HIS A 182 -3.31 -12.83 -23.50
C HIS A 182 -2.36 -11.66 -23.18
N ARG A 183 -1.05 -11.83 -23.40
CA ARG A 183 0.00 -10.84 -23.08
C ARG A 183 -0.28 -9.45 -23.67
N LYS A 184 -0.89 -9.39 -24.86
CA LYS A 184 -1.31 -8.14 -25.52
C LYS A 184 -2.36 -7.38 -24.71
N VAL A 185 -3.34 -8.07 -24.13
CA VAL A 185 -4.38 -7.44 -23.30
C VAL A 185 -3.76 -6.86 -22.02
N ILE A 186 -2.82 -7.60 -21.41
CA ILE A 186 -2.08 -7.12 -20.25
C ILE A 186 -1.26 -5.87 -20.60
N ALA A 187 -0.48 -5.92 -21.68
CA ALA A 187 0.33 -4.80 -22.16
C ALA A 187 -0.51 -3.55 -22.48
N GLN A 188 -1.65 -3.72 -23.16
CA GLN A 188 -2.60 -2.63 -23.43
C GLN A 188 -3.20 -2.06 -22.16
N THR A 189 -3.49 -2.90 -21.17
CA THR A 189 -4.01 -2.46 -19.87
C THR A 189 -2.96 -1.62 -19.14
N ILE A 190 -1.70 -2.04 -19.13
CA ILE A 190 -0.57 -1.29 -18.54
C ILE A 190 -0.47 0.10 -19.19
N LYS A 191 -0.51 0.17 -20.53
CA LYS A 191 -0.47 1.44 -21.27
C LYS A 191 -1.68 2.31 -20.97
N LYS A 192 -2.90 1.72 -20.94
CA LYS A 192 -4.15 2.42 -20.63
C LYS A 192 -4.19 2.98 -19.21
N LEU A 193 -3.51 2.33 -18.27
CA LEU A 193 -3.35 2.81 -16.90
C LEU A 193 -2.34 3.99 -16.79
N GLY A 194 -1.64 4.33 -17.87
CA GLY A 194 -0.71 5.46 -17.94
C GLY A 194 0.72 5.14 -17.53
N PHE A 195 1.06 3.85 -17.40
CA PHE A 195 2.45 3.43 -17.19
C PHE A 195 3.22 3.44 -18.50
N ASN A 196 4.49 3.81 -18.44
CA ASN A 196 5.38 3.92 -19.60
C ASN A 196 6.63 3.04 -19.49
N SER A 197 6.70 2.21 -18.45
CA SER A 197 7.82 1.34 -18.16
C SER A 197 7.34 0.11 -17.41
N VAL A 198 7.95 -1.04 -17.70
CA VAL A 198 7.70 -2.30 -17.00
C VAL A 198 9.03 -2.86 -16.57
N ARG A 199 9.17 -3.11 -15.27
CA ARG A 199 10.27 -3.90 -14.72
C ARG A 199 9.87 -5.37 -14.81
N LEU A 200 10.65 -6.15 -15.55
CA LEU A 200 10.51 -7.59 -15.73
C LEU A 200 11.63 -8.32 -14.95
N PRO A 201 11.38 -8.76 -13.71
CA PRO A 201 12.34 -9.59 -12.98
C PRO A 201 12.49 -10.96 -13.64
N TYR A 202 13.72 -11.44 -13.73
CA TYR A 202 14.07 -12.80 -14.16
C TYR A 202 15.14 -13.38 -13.22
N ALA A 203 15.29 -14.71 -13.21
CA ALA A 203 16.30 -15.41 -12.42
C ALA A 203 17.48 -15.87 -13.28
N ASP A 204 18.69 -15.94 -12.72
CA ASP A 204 19.86 -16.50 -13.41
C ASP A 204 19.62 -17.96 -13.84
N GLU A 205 18.85 -18.69 -13.05
CA GLU A 205 18.46 -20.07 -13.34
C GLU A 205 17.55 -20.18 -14.56
N LEU A 206 16.66 -19.19 -14.81
CA LEU A 206 15.87 -19.11 -16.03
C LEU A 206 16.79 -19.09 -17.25
N VAL A 207 17.82 -18.24 -17.21
CA VAL A 207 18.78 -18.08 -18.32
C VAL A 207 19.61 -19.35 -18.49
N SER A 208 20.06 -19.94 -17.37
CA SER A 208 20.95 -21.10 -17.39
C SER A 208 20.26 -22.39 -17.82
N LYS A 209 19.04 -22.65 -17.33
CA LYS A 209 18.29 -23.88 -17.64
C LYS A 209 17.44 -23.74 -18.89
N ASN A 210 16.89 -22.55 -19.13
CA ASN A 210 15.95 -22.23 -20.20
C ASN A 210 14.97 -23.39 -20.52
N PRO A 211 14.16 -23.83 -19.55
CA PRO A 211 13.29 -24.98 -19.72
C PRO A 211 12.14 -24.67 -20.67
N VAL A 212 11.57 -25.71 -21.29
CA VAL A 212 10.29 -25.61 -21.99
C VAL A 212 9.18 -25.42 -20.96
N ILE A 213 8.34 -24.41 -21.15
CA ILE A 213 7.28 -24.07 -20.21
C ILE A 213 6.05 -24.95 -20.45
N ASP A 214 5.42 -25.39 -19.37
CA ASP A 214 4.18 -26.16 -19.41
C ASP A 214 3.06 -25.32 -20.04
N ALA A 215 2.35 -25.91 -21.02
CA ALA A 215 1.25 -25.29 -21.74
C ALA A 215 0.17 -24.70 -20.81
N ARG A 216 -0.02 -25.27 -19.62
CA ARG A 216 -1.00 -24.76 -18.64
C ARG A 216 -0.71 -23.33 -18.18
N LEU A 217 0.56 -22.94 -18.16
CA LEU A 217 1.03 -21.63 -17.68
C LEU A 217 0.87 -20.52 -18.73
N VAL A 218 0.65 -20.91 -19.99
CA VAL A 218 0.45 -20.00 -21.13
C VAL A 218 -0.87 -20.27 -21.83
N ARG A 219 -1.85 -20.84 -21.14
CA ARG A 219 -3.14 -21.28 -21.71
C ARG A 219 -3.88 -20.19 -22.50
N ALA A 220 -3.76 -18.92 -22.10
CA ALA A 220 -4.39 -17.79 -22.82
C ALA A 220 -3.54 -17.25 -23.98
N ASN A 221 -2.36 -17.81 -24.21
CA ASN A 221 -1.36 -17.43 -25.21
C ASN A 221 -0.93 -18.70 -25.98
N THR A 222 -1.81 -19.22 -26.82
CA THR A 222 -1.63 -20.52 -27.48
C THR A 222 -0.42 -20.58 -28.40
N ASP A 223 0.05 -19.43 -28.88
CA ASP A 223 1.25 -19.29 -29.69
C ASP A 223 2.56 -19.49 -28.91
N LEU A 224 2.51 -19.44 -27.58
CA LEU A 224 3.67 -19.64 -26.71
C LEU A 224 3.82 -21.09 -26.23
N VAL A 225 2.87 -21.97 -26.58
CA VAL A 225 2.87 -23.37 -26.14
C VAL A 225 4.09 -24.11 -26.69
N GLY A 226 4.85 -24.73 -25.80
CA GLY A 226 6.06 -25.48 -26.17
C GLY A 226 7.32 -24.63 -26.36
N LEU A 227 7.23 -23.31 -26.16
CA LEU A 227 8.38 -22.42 -26.17
C LEU A 227 9.19 -22.51 -24.86
N ARG A 228 10.45 -22.09 -24.93
CA ARG A 228 11.33 -22.03 -23.77
C ARG A 228 11.12 -20.73 -23.00
N ALA A 229 11.53 -20.72 -21.74
CA ALA A 229 11.33 -19.58 -20.84
C ALA A 229 11.87 -18.25 -21.40
N LEU A 230 13.05 -18.26 -22.03
CA LEU A 230 13.64 -17.06 -22.64
C LEU A 230 12.84 -16.57 -23.85
N ASP A 231 12.37 -17.48 -24.72
CA ASP A 231 11.56 -17.13 -25.89
C ASP A 231 10.23 -16.49 -25.45
N ILE A 232 9.65 -16.97 -24.34
CA ILE A 232 8.44 -16.40 -23.75
C ILE A 232 8.72 -15.01 -23.17
N LEU A 233 9.84 -14.82 -22.46
CA LEU A 233 10.23 -13.52 -21.90
C LEU A 233 10.51 -12.49 -23.01
N GLU A 234 11.12 -12.92 -24.10
CA GLU A 234 11.29 -12.13 -25.33
C GLU A 234 9.93 -11.75 -25.92
N ALA A 235 9.03 -12.73 -26.15
CA ALA A 235 7.70 -12.47 -26.71
C ALA A 235 6.89 -11.46 -25.87
N VAL A 236 7.00 -11.52 -24.54
CA VAL A 236 6.37 -10.56 -23.64
C VAL A 236 6.99 -9.16 -23.78
N THR A 237 8.33 -9.08 -23.85
CA THR A 237 9.05 -7.83 -24.03
C THR A 237 8.73 -7.17 -25.38
N THR A 238 8.75 -7.95 -26.46
CA THR A 238 8.35 -7.51 -27.80
C THR A 238 6.92 -6.98 -27.82
N THR A 239 5.99 -7.72 -27.18
CA THR A 239 4.59 -7.27 -27.08
C THR A 239 4.49 -5.92 -26.37
N LEU A 240 5.24 -5.70 -25.28
CA LEU A 240 5.25 -4.43 -24.56
C LEU A 240 5.78 -3.27 -25.41
N THR A 241 6.77 -3.52 -26.28
CA THR A 241 7.33 -2.49 -27.17
C THR A 241 6.46 -2.16 -28.37
N GLU A 242 5.59 -3.07 -28.79
CA GLU A 242 4.65 -2.87 -29.91
C GLU A 242 3.37 -2.10 -29.52
N GLN A 243 3.08 -1.94 -28.22
CA GLN A 243 1.81 -1.33 -27.76
C GLN A 243 1.76 0.18 -27.89
#